data_AF-A0A9D6EMB6-F1
#
_entry.id   AF-A0A9D6EMB6-F1
#
_cell.length_a   1.000
_cell.length_b   1.000
_cell.length_c   1.000
_cell.angle_alpha   90.00
_cell.angle_beta   90.00
_cell.angle_gamma   90.00
#
_symmetry.space_group_name_H-M   'P 1'
#
loop_
_entity.id
_entity.type
_entity.pdbx_description
1 polymer ?
#
loop_
_entity_poly.entity_id
_entity_poly.type
_entity_poly.pdbx_seq_one_letter_code
_entity_poly.pdbx_strand_id
1 'polypeptide(L)' 'AAVTGRFKPFKLGDRVVHEVGIPWHWGFMGLAKGDSANMLTPHVGDANTRIQESKAFLVDVRKA' A
#
# COMPACT_ATOMS: atom_id res chain seq x y z
N ALA A 1 -6.74 5.25 -11.24
CA ALA A 1 -6.96 4.02 -10.45
C ALA A 1 -7.13 2.84 -11.40
N ALA A 2 -6.55 1.68 -11.09
CA ALA A 2 -6.70 0.46 -11.89
C ALA A 2 -7.68 -0.50 -11.19
N VAL A 3 -8.96 -0.48 -11.57
CA VAL A 3 -9.99 -1.37 -11.01
C VAL A 3 -9.92 -2.73 -11.71
N THR A 4 -9.89 -3.82 -10.95
CA THR A 4 -9.62 -5.16 -11.50
C THR A 4 -10.27 -6.25 -10.65
N GLY A 5 -10.73 -7.34 -11.29
CA GLY A 5 -11.25 -8.52 -10.58
C GLY A 5 -10.19 -9.41 -9.93
N ARG A 6 -8.90 -9.05 -10.10
CA ARG A 6 -7.75 -9.74 -9.49
C ARG A 6 -7.66 -9.54 -7.97
N PHE A 7 -8.11 -8.39 -7.48
CA PHE A 7 -8.16 -8.09 -6.05
C PHE A 7 -9.59 -8.32 -5.58
N LYS A 8 -9.75 -9.09 -4.50
CA LYS A 8 -11.06 -9.39 -3.90
C LYS A 8 -11.02 -9.03 -2.41
N PRO A 9 -12.11 -8.51 -1.84
CA PRO A 9 -12.16 -8.22 -0.40
C PRO A 9 -11.95 -9.48 0.44
N PHE A 10 -11.32 -9.33 1.60
CA PHE A 10 -11.22 -10.37 2.61
C PHE A 10 -12.46 -10.36 3.51
N LYS A 11 -12.95 -11.54 3.88
CA LYS A 11 -13.97 -11.70 4.93
C LYS A 11 -13.26 -12.15 6.21
N LEU A 12 -13.15 -11.24 7.18
CA LEU A 12 -12.43 -11.45 8.45
C LEU A 12 -13.44 -11.32 9.60
N GLY A 13 -13.99 -12.46 10.03
CA GLY A 13 -15.14 -12.49 10.93
C GLY A 13 -16.33 -11.73 10.32
N ASP A 14 -16.92 -10.82 11.09
CA ASP A 14 -18.05 -10.03 10.63
C ASP A 14 -17.66 -8.90 9.66
N ARG A 15 -16.36 -8.61 9.52
CA ARG A 15 -15.87 -7.48 8.73
C ARG A 15 -15.48 -7.88 7.32
N VAL A 16 -15.75 -6.99 6.38
CA VAL A 16 -15.19 -7.03 5.02
C VAL A 16 -14.04 -6.04 4.98
N VAL A 17 -12.85 -6.52 4.64
CA VAL A 17 -11.62 -5.71 4.57
C VAL A 17 -11.16 -5.63 3.12
N HIS A 18 -10.95 -4.41 2.64
CA HIS A 18 -10.49 -4.15 1.27
C HIS A 18 -8.98 -3.96 1.24
N GLU A 19 -8.32 -4.60 0.28
CA GLU A 19 -6.90 -4.40 0.00
C GLU A 19 -6.71 -3.33 -1.09
N VAL A 20 -5.75 -2.44 -0.88
CA VAL A 20 -5.31 -1.44 -1.87
C VAL A 20 -3.86 -1.73 -2.23
N GLY A 21 -3.62 -2.10 -3.48
CA GLY A 21 -2.27 -2.30 -4.01
C GLY A 21 -1.62 -1.00 -4.47
N ILE A 22 -0.41 -0.72 -3.99
CA ILE A 22 0.37 0.48 -4.35
C ILE A 22 1.76 0.06 -4.83
N PRO A 23 2.12 0.30 -6.10
CA PRO A 23 3.46 0.01 -6.59
C PRO A 23 4.48 1.07 -6.15
N TRP A 24 5.71 0.64 -5.87
CA TRP A 24 6.81 1.46 -5.34
C TRP A 24 7.86 1.91 -6.39
N HIS A 25 7.54 1.85 -7.67
CA HIS A 25 8.51 2.06 -8.77
C HIS A 25 8.65 3.52 -9.24
N TRP A 26 7.93 4.47 -8.63
CA TRP A 26 7.97 5.88 -8.99
C TRP A 26 8.75 6.72 -7.98
N GLY A 27 9.22 7.88 -8.44
CA GLY A 27 9.87 8.89 -7.61
C GLY A 27 9.91 10.25 -8.31
N PHE A 28 10.43 11.26 -7.61
CA PHE A 28 10.45 12.65 -8.07
C PHE A 28 11.38 12.89 -9.28
N MET A 29 12.32 11.98 -9.55
CA MET A 29 13.19 11.99 -10.72
C MET A 29 13.11 10.69 -11.51
N GLY A 30 13.30 10.79 -12.82
CA GLY A 30 13.27 9.66 -13.76
C GLY A 30 12.48 9.98 -15.03
N LEU A 31 12.36 8.97 -15.91
CA LEU A 31 11.60 9.07 -17.17
C LEU A 31 10.09 9.22 -16.93
N ALA A 32 9.56 8.54 -15.90
CA ALA A 32 8.20 8.69 -15.42
C ALA A 32 8.26 9.22 -13.98
N LYS A 33 7.64 10.39 -13.74
CA LYS A 33 7.67 11.06 -12.44
C LYS A 33 6.42 10.73 -11.62
N GLY A 34 6.58 10.72 -10.30
CA GLY A 34 5.53 10.53 -9.32
C GLY A 34 6.10 10.73 -7.91
N ASP A 35 5.44 10.20 -6.90
CA ASP A 35 5.97 10.14 -5.54
C ASP A 35 6.27 8.69 -5.13
N SER A 36 7.07 8.53 -4.08
CA SER A 36 7.38 7.23 -3.52
C SER A 36 6.19 6.67 -2.74
N ALA A 37 5.86 5.39 -2.95
CA ALA A 37 4.86 4.69 -2.13
C ALA A 37 5.26 4.66 -0.64
N ASN A 38 6.56 4.75 -0.33
CA ASN A 38 7.06 4.76 1.04
C ASN A 38 6.71 6.05 1.81
N MET A 39 6.17 7.08 1.15
CA MET A 39 5.59 8.23 1.85
C MET A 39 4.36 7.84 2.70
N LEU A 40 3.74 6.70 2.40
CA LEU A 40 2.56 6.17 3.11
C LEU A 40 2.91 5.08 4.12
N THR A 41 4.09 4.45 4.01
CA THR A 41 4.44 3.32 4.88
C THR A 41 4.81 3.81 6.28
N PRO A 42 4.44 3.08 7.34
CA PRO A 42 4.80 3.46 8.70
C PRO A 42 6.31 3.28 8.95
N HIS A 43 6.83 4.05 9.91
CA HIS A 43 8.21 3.89 10.39
C HIS A 43 8.26 2.89 11.55
N VAL A 44 7.95 1.63 11.25
CA VAL A 44 8.03 0.51 12.20
C VAL A 44 8.68 -0.68 11.52
N GLY A 45 9.44 -1.47 12.28
CA GLY A 45 10.13 -2.65 11.79
C GLY A 45 9.79 -3.90 12.59
N ASP A 46 10.07 -5.06 12.01
CA ASP A 46 9.97 -6.36 12.67
C ASP A 46 10.82 -6.41 13.96
N ALA A 47 10.32 -7.08 14.99
CA ALA A 47 10.96 -7.13 16.30
C ALA A 47 12.32 -7.84 16.30
N ASN A 48 12.55 -8.75 15.35
CA ASN A 48 13.77 -9.54 15.27
C ASN A 48 14.81 -8.88 14.37
N THR A 49 14.40 -8.50 13.16
CA THR A 49 15.28 -8.06 12.06
C THR A 49 15.25 -6.56 11.81
N ARG A 50 14.26 -5.85 12.37
CA ARG A 50 13.97 -4.43 12.12
C ARG A 50 13.63 -4.10 10.66
N ILE A 51 13.33 -5.09 9.82
CA ILE A 51 12.88 -4.86 8.44
C ILE A 51 11.53 -4.13 8.48
N GLN A 52 11.42 -3.07 7.69
CA GLN A 52 10.26 -2.18 7.67
C GLN A 52 8.97 -2.90 7.28
N GLU A 53 7.89 -2.57 8.00
CA GLU A 53 6.53 -2.96 7.61
C GLU A 53 6.11 -2.18 6.35
N SER A 54 6.15 -2.87 5.20
CA SER A 54 5.85 -2.32 3.87
C SER A 54 4.79 -3.13 3.12
N LYS A 55 4.22 -4.17 3.74
CA LYS A 55 3.31 -5.12 3.09
C LYS A 55 1.89 -5.01 3.62
N ALA A 56 1.71 -4.60 4.88
CA ALA A 56 0.41 -4.38 5.48
C ALA A 56 0.39 -3.10 6.33
N PHE A 57 -0.32 -2.09 5.85
CA PHE A 57 -0.58 -0.83 6.57
C PHE A 57 -1.93 -0.25 6.16
N LEU A 58 -2.46 0.68 6.95
CA LEU A 58 -3.79 1.26 6.72
C LEU A 58 -3.68 2.51 5.84
N VAL A 59 -4.61 2.62 4.89
CA VAL A 59 -4.77 3.77 3.99
C VAL A 59 -6.24 4.07 3.78
N ASP A 60 -6.52 5.30 3.33
CA ASP A 60 -7.83 5.71 2.83
C ASP A 60 -7.67 6.19 1.37
N VAL A 61 -8.69 5.96 0.55
CA VAL A 61 -8.68 6.34 -0.87
C VAL A 61 -9.89 7.21 -1.14
N ARG A 62 -9.63 8.43 -1.62
CA ARG A 62 -10.66 9.39 -2.04
C ARG A 62 -10.51 9.70 -3.52
N LYS A 63 -11.62 10.09 -4.14
CA LYS A 63 -11.57 10.66 -5.49
C LYS A 63 -10.81 11.98 -5.42
N ALA A 64 -9.84 12.15 -6.32
CA ALA A 64 -9.12 13.40 -6.51
C ALA A 64 -9.95 14.42 -7.32
#